data_AF-F1KVS7-F1
#
_entry.id   AF-F1KVS7-F1
#
_cell.length_a   1.000
_cell.length_b   1.000
_cell.length_c   1.000
_cell.angle_alpha   90.00
_cell.angle_beta   90.00
_cell.angle_gamma   90.00
#
_symmetry.space_group_name_H-M   'P 1'
#
loop_
_entity.id
_entity.type
_entity.pdbx_description
1 polymer ?
#
loop_
_entity_poly.entity_id
_entity_poly.type
_entity_poly.pdbx_seq_one_letter_code
_entity_poly.pdbx_strand_id
1 'polypeptide(L)'
;MASGHIQLIFGPMFSGKTTEMLRRLNRYKLANRTCRIVKYRNDTRYALDHVATHDLQMQEAISAVKVADVMDELSEAHVVAIDEGQFFDDIAECSENLANQGKIVIVSALDGDFNRKRFKNVLDMCPFSEDIIKLNAVCTGCGEDASFTKRLTSNTALELIGGRDVYTAMCRQCYFDASQGFMRPHSPSRGRIEVILGPMFSGKTTEMLRRYNRHALAGRECRVIKYRGDTRYDANKVVTHDQLMHDGVIATHIADIFDELLAYKVIAIDEGQFFQDIAECCERLANMGKIVIVAALDGDYSRKEFASKVLDLCPLAEKVCKLRAVCTECGSDASFSRRTTAHKNQEIIGGIETYRAMCRACYTDVHKLENSHNYPTRSPLRDFNTTAVSKEGLTATKKIRTELN
;
A
#
# COMPACT_ATOMS: atom_id res chain seq x y z
N MET A 1 2.35 25.32 -9.53
CA MET A 1 2.24 25.16 -8.07
C MET A 1 2.75 23.77 -7.71
N ALA A 2 3.46 23.61 -6.59
CA ALA A 2 3.84 22.27 -6.14
C ALA A 2 2.55 21.48 -5.83
N SER A 3 2.38 20.31 -6.43
CA SER A 3 1.28 19.42 -6.08
C SER A 3 1.49 18.95 -4.65
N GLY A 4 0.46 19.07 -3.80
CA GLY A 4 0.53 18.48 -2.47
C GLY A 4 0.58 16.96 -2.54
N HIS A 5 0.86 16.35 -1.39
CA HIS A 5 1.28 14.96 -1.31
C HIS A 5 0.96 14.40 0.07
N ILE A 6 0.40 13.20 0.15
CA ILE A 6 0.15 12.48 1.41
C ILE A 6 1.08 11.27 1.48
N GLN A 7 1.78 11.16 2.60
CA GLN A 7 2.68 10.07 2.96
C GLN A 7 2.15 9.37 4.21
N LEU A 8 1.61 8.17 4.03
CA LEU A 8 1.09 7.37 5.11
C LEU A 8 2.12 6.33 5.56
N ILE A 9 2.55 6.43 6.82
CA ILE A 9 3.48 5.52 7.46
C ILE A 9 2.71 4.77 8.54
N PHE A 10 2.44 3.49 8.32
CA PHE A 10 1.74 2.67 9.31
C PHE A 10 2.47 1.39 9.69
N GLY A 11 1.91 0.67 10.65
CA GLY A 11 2.44 -0.59 11.17
C GLY A 11 2.23 -0.72 12.67
N PRO A 12 2.66 -1.84 13.27
CA PRO A 12 2.41 -2.13 14.68
C PRO A 12 3.16 -1.15 15.61
N MET A 13 2.84 -1.19 16.89
CA MET A 13 3.64 -0.49 17.90
C MET A 13 5.11 -0.92 17.82
N PHE A 14 6.02 0.00 18.18
CA PHE A 14 7.48 -0.21 18.18
C PHE A 14 8.14 -0.40 16.81
N SER A 15 7.43 -0.19 15.68
CA SER A 15 8.00 -0.26 14.34
C SER A 15 8.74 1.01 13.87
N GLY A 16 8.86 2.03 14.74
CA GLY A 16 9.57 3.26 14.41
C GLY A 16 8.81 4.25 13.51
N LYS A 17 7.47 4.21 13.48
CA LYS A 17 6.65 5.12 12.66
C LYS A 17 6.93 6.60 12.89
N THR A 18 6.89 7.03 14.15
CA THR A 18 7.22 8.41 14.54
C THR A 18 8.64 8.78 14.13
N THR A 19 9.61 7.86 14.31
CA THR A 19 11.00 8.06 13.88
C THR A 19 11.10 8.26 12.37
N GLU A 20 10.43 7.44 11.56
CA GLU A 20 10.41 7.58 10.10
C GLU A 20 9.72 8.88 9.67
N MET A 21 8.60 9.24 10.29
CA MET A 21 7.90 10.52 10.04
C MET A 21 8.84 11.70 10.30
N LEU A 22 9.50 11.75 11.47
CA LEU A 22 10.41 12.83 11.83
C LEU A 22 11.65 12.85 10.94
N ARG A 23 12.18 11.69 10.55
CA ARG A 23 13.28 11.59 9.58
C ARG A 23 12.89 12.23 8.23
N ARG A 24 11.69 11.96 7.72
CA ARG A 24 11.18 12.58 6.49
C ARG A 24 10.95 14.08 6.67
N LEU A 25 10.36 14.50 7.78
CA LEU A 25 10.14 15.91 8.13
C LEU A 25 11.46 16.70 8.18
N ASN A 26 12.48 16.14 8.80
CA ASN A 26 13.81 16.77 8.92
C ASN A 26 14.46 17.03 7.55
N ARG A 27 14.22 16.19 6.54
CA ARG A 27 14.70 16.44 5.17
C ARG A 27 14.06 17.71 4.58
N TYR A 28 12.80 17.99 4.89
CA TYR A 28 12.13 19.20 4.43
C TYR A 28 12.59 20.44 5.22
N LYS A 29 12.86 20.30 6.53
CA LYS A 29 13.49 21.36 7.33
C LYS A 29 14.85 21.78 6.76
N LEU A 30 15.69 20.81 6.39
CA LEU A 30 16.97 21.06 5.72
C LEU A 30 16.81 21.77 4.36
N ALA A 31 15.68 21.60 3.70
CA ALA A 31 15.31 22.30 2.48
C ALA A 31 14.62 23.66 2.74
N ASN A 32 14.74 24.21 3.96
CA ASN A 32 14.15 25.48 4.40
C ASN A 32 12.61 25.56 4.21
N ARG A 33 11.91 24.42 4.34
CA ARG A 33 10.44 24.39 4.33
C ARG A 33 9.91 24.61 5.75
N THR A 34 8.89 25.46 5.88
CA THR A 34 8.14 25.59 7.15
C THR A 34 7.43 24.26 7.45
N CYS A 35 7.68 23.70 8.63
CA CYS A 35 7.20 22.39 9.04
C CYS A 35 6.44 22.53 10.36
N ARG A 36 5.26 21.95 10.46
CA ARG A 36 4.47 21.84 11.71
C ARG A 36 4.23 20.37 12.04
N ILE A 37 4.17 20.07 13.34
CA ILE A 37 3.84 18.75 13.86
C ILE A 37 2.55 18.86 14.65
N VAL A 38 1.62 17.94 14.43
CA VAL A 38 0.40 17.76 15.22
C VAL A 38 0.52 16.45 15.99
N LYS A 39 0.21 16.48 17.28
CA LYS A 39 0.17 15.29 18.15
C LYS A 39 -1.20 15.13 18.79
N TYR A 40 -1.57 13.89 19.06
CA TYR A 40 -2.81 13.60 19.77
C TYR A 40 -2.71 14.06 21.23
N ARG A 41 -3.66 14.89 21.68
CA ARG A 41 -3.62 15.53 23.00
C ARG A 41 -3.62 14.54 24.16
N ASN A 42 -4.40 13.47 24.05
CA ASN A 42 -4.53 12.49 25.13
C ASN A 42 -3.40 11.46 25.11
N ASP A 43 -2.46 11.54 24.16
CA ASP A 43 -1.25 10.75 24.22
C ASP A 43 -0.23 11.39 25.17
N THR A 44 -0.28 10.93 26.43
CA THR A 44 0.56 11.39 27.53
C THR A 44 1.81 10.52 27.74
N ARG A 45 2.12 9.58 26.83
CA ARG A 45 3.33 8.73 26.92
C ARG A 45 4.62 9.55 26.83
N TYR A 46 4.54 10.73 26.21
CA TYR A 46 5.62 11.70 26.06
C TYR A 46 5.15 13.08 26.54
N ALA A 47 6.09 14.01 26.77
CA ALA A 47 5.80 15.35 27.29
C ALA A 47 4.67 16.07 26.51
N LEU A 48 3.83 16.84 27.21
CA LEU A 48 2.59 17.43 26.68
C LEU A 48 2.78 18.18 25.35
N ASP A 49 3.86 18.95 25.21
CA ASP A 49 4.06 19.87 24.06
C ASP A 49 5.07 19.37 23.00
N HIS A 50 5.54 18.14 23.13
CA HIS A 50 6.58 17.61 22.24
C HIS A 50 6.19 16.25 21.67
N VAL A 51 6.63 16.00 20.43
CA VAL A 51 6.74 14.64 19.90
C VAL A 51 8.16 14.16 20.18
N ALA A 52 8.25 13.02 20.86
CA ALA A 52 9.51 12.39 21.23
C ALA A 52 9.74 11.15 20.37
N THR A 53 10.95 11.00 19.85
CA THR A 53 11.43 9.67 19.43
C THR A 53 11.92 8.88 20.64
N HIS A 54 12.04 7.56 20.48
CA HIS A 54 12.74 6.72 21.46
C HIS A 54 14.21 7.15 21.71
N ASP A 55 14.80 7.91 20.79
CA ASP A 55 16.16 8.46 20.87
C ASP A 55 16.21 9.88 21.48
N LEU A 56 15.13 10.31 22.17
CA LEU A 56 15.02 11.59 22.89
C LEU A 56 15.17 12.86 22.02
N GLN A 57 15.07 12.75 20.69
CA GLN A 57 14.90 13.95 19.85
C GLN A 57 13.49 14.50 20.05
N MET A 58 13.39 15.67 20.67
CA MET A 58 12.14 16.38 20.95
C MET A 58 11.91 17.46 19.90
N GLN A 59 10.70 17.51 19.33
CA GLN A 59 10.28 18.61 18.45
C GLN A 59 8.97 19.19 18.96
N GLU A 60 8.87 20.53 18.94
CA GLU A 60 7.63 21.23 19.28
C GLU A 60 6.47 20.75 18.41
N ALA A 61 5.34 20.47 19.04
CA ALA A 61 4.15 19.96 18.39
C ALA A 61 2.89 20.66 18.90
N ILE A 62 1.95 20.85 17.98
CA ILE A 62 0.61 21.37 18.26
C ILE A 62 -0.23 20.21 18.81
N SER A 63 -0.83 20.40 19.99
CA SER A 63 -1.61 19.37 20.69
C SER A 63 -3.10 19.48 20.38
N ALA A 64 -3.66 18.47 19.71
CA ALA A 64 -5.05 18.49 19.23
C ALA A 64 -5.78 17.16 19.45
N VAL A 65 -7.11 17.22 19.51
CA VAL A 65 -7.99 16.03 19.50
C VAL A 65 -8.55 15.78 18.09
N LYS A 66 -8.80 16.87 17.35
CA LYS A 66 -9.17 16.88 15.94
C LYS A 66 -8.15 17.71 15.17
N VAL A 67 -7.79 17.28 13.97
CA VAL A 67 -6.87 18.05 13.11
C VAL A 67 -7.54 19.34 12.65
N ALA A 68 -8.85 19.32 12.43
CA ALA A 68 -9.66 20.46 12.04
C ALA A 68 -9.52 21.66 13.00
N ASP A 69 -9.36 21.40 14.31
CA ASP A 69 -9.28 22.44 15.35
C ASP A 69 -8.01 23.31 15.25
N VAL A 70 -7.01 22.87 14.50
CA VAL A 70 -5.70 23.54 14.39
C VAL A 70 -5.34 23.90 12.96
N MET A 71 -6.30 23.85 12.02
CA MET A 71 -6.05 24.12 10.59
C MET A 71 -5.48 25.52 10.33
N ASP A 72 -5.90 26.53 11.09
CA ASP A 72 -5.40 27.90 10.96
C ASP A 72 -3.90 28.00 11.31
N GLU A 73 -3.45 27.24 12.30
CA GLU A 73 -2.03 27.17 12.72
C GLU A 73 -1.14 26.44 11.70
N LEU A 74 -1.78 25.64 10.82
CA LEU A 74 -1.13 24.87 9.75
C LEU A 74 -1.12 25.62 8.40
N SER A 75 -1.80 26.75 8.30
CA SER A 75 -1.98 27.52 7.05
C SER A 75 -0.64 27.92 6.41
N GLU A 76 0.31 28.40 7.20
CA GLU A 76 1.66 28.83 6.75
C GLU A 76 2.65 27.66 6.60
N ALA A 77 2.26 26.43 6.95
CA ALA A 77 3.12 25.26 6.84
C ALA A 77 3.21 24.79 5.39
N HIS A 78 4.43 24.52 4.91
CA HIS A 78 4.65 23.77 3.67
C HIS A 78 4.48 22.25 3.91
N VAL A 79 4.87 21.79 5.09
CA VAL A 79 4.81 20.37 5.50
C VAL A 79 4.12 20.24 6.85
N VAL A 80 3.14 19.34 6.92
CA VAL A 80 2.41 19.01 8.14
C VAL A 80 2.69 17.54 8.47
N ALA A 81 3.30 17.29 9.61
CA ALA A 81 3.46 15.95 10.18
C ALA A 81 2.38 15.72 11.23
N ILE A 82 1.67 14.59 11.17
CA ILE A 82 0.62 14.22 12.13
C ILE A 82 1.00 12.88 12.74
N ASP A 83 1.32 12.89 14.03
CA ASP A 83 1.63 11.66 14.76
C ASP A 83 0.39 11.04 15.39
N GLU A 84 0.43 9.72 15.55
CA GLU A 84 -0.66 8.93 16.12
C GLU A 84 -2.02 9.16 15.43
N GLY A 85 -1.97 9.22 14.09
CA GLY A 85 -3.10 9.51 13.21
C GLY A 85 -4.34 8.64 13.47
N GLN A 86 -4.19 7.46 14.07
CA GLN A 86 -5.30 6.57 14.40
C GLN A 86 -6.26 7.11 15.48
N PHE A 87 -5.86 8.13 16.24
CA PHE A 87 -6.72 8.74 17.26
C PHE A 87 -7.54 9.92 16.72
N PHE A 88 -7.23 10.41 15.52
CA PHE A 88 -7.93 11.51 14.87
C PHE A 88 -9.02 10.98 13.94
N ASP A 89 -10.29 11.17 14.32
CA ASP A 89 -11.41 10.68 13.51
C ASP A 89 -11.54 11.44 12.16
N ASP A 90 -11.00 12.67 12.09
CA ASP A 90 -11.03 13.56 10.92
C ASP A 90 -9.74 13.50 10.07
N ILE A 91 -8.85 12.53 10.33
CA ILE A 91 -7.50 12.48 9.75
C ILE A 91 -7.52 12.42 8.21
N ALA A 92 -8.42 11.62 7.63
CA ALA A 92 -8.47 11.43 6.18
C ALA A 92 -8.94 12.69 5.45
N GLU A 93 -10.03 13.31 5.94
CA GLU A 93 -10.58 14.54 5.37
C GLU A 93 -9.58 15.70 5.49
N CYS A 94 -9.02 15.91 6.69
CA CYS A 94 -8.07 17.00 6.92
C CYS A 94 -6.78 16.82 6.09
N SER A 95 -6.25 15.60 6.00
CA SER A 95 -5.04 15.32 5.20
C SER A 95 -5.28 15.58 3.70
N GLU A 96 -6.43 15.14 3.19
CA GLU A 96 -6.82 15.39 1.80
C GLU A 96 -6.99 16.90 1.52
N ASN A 97 -7.63 17.63 2.42
CA ASN A 97 -7.78 19.08 2.30
C ASN A 97 -6.42 19.81 2.29
N LEU A 98 -5.52 19.50 3.22
CA LEU A 98 -4.18 20.07 3.29
C LEU A 98 -3.37 19.75 2.02
N ALA A 99 -3.43 18.51 1.53
CA ALA A 99 -2.73 18.10 0.32
C ALA A 99 -3.30 18.78 -0.94
N ASN A 100 -4.61 18.97 -1.02
CA ASN A 100 -5.23 19.69 -2.13
C ASN A 100 -4.89 21.19 -2.13
N GLN A 101 -4.52 21.76 -0.97
CA GLN A 101 -3.94 23.10 -0.84
C GLN A 101 -2.45 23.16 -1.20
N GLY A 102 -1.84 22.07 -1.66
CA GLY A 102 -0.44 22.03 -2.08
C GLY A 102 0.56 21.67 -0.97
N LYS A 103 0.08 21.26 0.22
CA LYS A 103 0.95 20.89 1.35
C LYS A 103 1.43 19.44 1.23
N ILE A 104 2.56 19.15 1.86
CA ILE A 104 3.03 17.78 2.07
C ILE A 104 2.54 17.34 3.45
N VAL A 105 1.72 16.29 3.50
CA VAL A 105 1.18 15.72 4.73
C VAL A 105 1.86 14.39 4.99
N ILE A 106 2.47 14.23 6.16
CA ILE A 106 3.12 12.99 6.58
C ILE A 106 2.38 12.49 7.82
N VAL A 107 1.77 11.31 7.75
CA VAL A 107 0.99 10.75 8.85
C VAL A 107 1.63 9.46 9.34
N SER A 108 1.94 9.38 10.62
CA SER A 108 2.27 8.12 11.31
C SER A 108 1.05 7.60 12.06
N ALA A 109 0.70 6.33 11.86
CA ALA A 109 -0.48 5.75 12.49
C ALA A 109 -0.39 4.22 12.70
N LEU A 110 -1.15 3.67 13.63
CA LEU A 110 -1.40 2.23 13.67
C LEU A 110 -2.31 1.81 12.50
N ASP A 111 -1.98 0.71 11.82
CA ASP A 111 -2.85 0.11 10.80
C ASP A 111 -3.96 -0.76 11.41
N GLY A 112 -3.65 -1.43 12.53
CA GLY A 112 -4.59 -2.27 13.25
C GLY A 112 -4.51 -2.15 14.77
N ASP A 113 -5.59 -2.56 15.42
CA ASP A 113 -5.69 -2.70 16.86
C ASP A 113 -4.97 -3.96 17.36
N PHE A 114 -5.04 -4.19 18.68
CA PHE A 114 -4.43 -5.37 19.31
C PHE A 114 -5.08 -6.70 18.90
N ASN A 115 -6.22 -6.67 18.22
CA ASN A 115 -6.89 -7.83 17.63
C ASN A 115 -6.58 -7.99 16.13
N ARG A 116 -5.75 -7.12 15.56
CA ARG A 116 -5.45 -7.01 14.13
C ARG A 116 -6.66 -6.63 13.26
N LYS A 117 -7.66 -5.98 13.87
CA LYS A 117 -8.74 -5.30 13.14
C LYS A 117 -8.28 -3.90 12.76
N ARG A 118 -8.86 -3.30 11.71
CA ARG A 118 -8.50 -1.93 11.33
C ARG A 118 -8.65 -0.96 12.49
N PHE A 119 -7.70 -0.04 12.64
CA PHE A 119 -7.76 0.98 13.66
C PHE A 119 -8.54 2.20 13.12
N LYS A 120 -9.83 2.28 13.48
CA LYS A 120 -10.72 3.38 13.09
C LYS A 120 -10.60 3.69 11.58
N ASN A 121 -10.17 4.92 11.24
CA ASN A 121 -10.34 5.54 9.92
C ASN A 121 -9.00 5.67 9.17
N VAL A 122 -7.90 5.14 9.74
CA VAL A 122 -6.55 5.30 9.17
C VAL A 122 -6.46 4.75 7.75
N LEU A 123 -7.07 3.58 7.53
CA LEU A 123 -7.02 2.91 6.23
C LEU A 123 -7.84 3.64 5.17
N ASP A 124 -8.81 4.47 5.57
CA ASP A 124 -9.58 5.32 4.67
C ASP A 124 -8.70 6.39 3.99
N MET A 125 -7.47 6.60 4.48
CA MET A 125 -6.46 7.44 3.83
C MET A 125 -5.80 6.79 2.61
N CYS A 126 -5.84 5.46 2.48
CA CYS A 126 -5.12 4.74 1.41
C CYS A 126 -5.52 5.22 0.00
N PRO A 127 -6.83 5.38 -0.34
CA PRO A 127 -7.27 5.94 -1.62
C PRO A 127 -6.71 7.33 -1.92
N PHE A 128 -6.45 8.13 -0.88
CA PHE A 128 -6.01 9.52 -0.98
C PHE A 128 -4.48 9.67 -0.94
N SER A 129 -3.75 8.63 -0.53
CA SER A 129 -2.32 8.72 -0.26
C SER A 129 -1.46 8.43 -1.49
N GLU A 130 -0.48 9.26 -1.80
CA GLU A 130 0.48 8.99 -2.87
C GLU A 130 1.59 8.02 -2.46
N ASP A 131 1.91 7.96 -1.18
CA ASP A 131 2.91 7.04 -0.63
C ASP A 131 2.34 6.31 0.58
N ILE A 132 2.48 4.98 0.59
CA ILE A 132 2.06 4.13 1.71
C ILE A 132 3.18 3.16 2.02
N ILE A 133 3.59 3.12 3.29
CA ILE A 133 4.56 2.17 3.80
C ILE A 133 4.06 1.51 5.08
N LYS A 134 4.12 0.18 5.13
CA LYS A 134 3.99 -0.60 6.36
C LYS A 134 5.39 -0.87 6.91
N LEU A 135 5.69 -0.38 8.11
CA LEU A 135 6.90 -0.70 8.85
C LEU A 135 6.69 -1.95 9.70
N ASN A 136 7.71 -2.78 9.83
CA ASN A 136 7.75 -3.88 10.79
C ASN A 136 8.58 -3.49 12.02
N ALA A 137 8.22 -4.04 13.17
CA ALA A 137 9.01 -4.01 14.39
C ALA A 137 9.85 -5.29 14.51
N VAL A 138 10.53 -5.47 15.64
CA VAL A 138 11.18 -6.74 16.00
C VAL A 138 10.26 -7.54 16.92
N CYS A 139 10.01 -8.80 16.58
CA CYS A 139 9.17 -9.70 17.36
C CYS A 139 9.85 -10.07 18.68
N THR A 140 9.25 -9.71 19.81
CA THR A 140 9.83 -10.01 21.13
C THR A 140 9.85 -11.50 21.47
N GLY A 141 8.97 -12.29 20.84
CA GLY A 141 8.94 -13.74 21.00
C GLY A 141 9.99 -14.52 20.19
N CYS A 142 10.52 -13.97 19.09
CA CYS A 142 11.40 -14.74 18.19
C CYS A 142 12.54 -13.98 17.50
N GLY A 143 12.60 -12.66 17.61
CA GLY A 143 13.62 -11.83 16.95
C GLY A 143 13.37 -11.50 15.47
N GLU A 144 12.46 -12.21 14.79
CA GLU A 144 12.09 -11.92 13.40
C GLU A 144 11.22 -10.65 13.27
N ASP A 145 10.93 -10.23 12.04
CA ASP A 145 9.99 -9.15 11.76
C ASP A 145 8.62 -9.37 12.45
N ALA A 146 8.16 -8.32 13.13
CA ALA A 146 6.84 -8.24 13.73
C ALA A 146 5.96 -7.26 12.99
N SER A 147 4.81 -7.74 12.53
CA SER A 147 3.82 -6.95 11.79
C SER A 147 2.56 -6.66 12.62
N PHE A 148 2.50 -7.14 13.87
CA PHE A 148 1.30 -7.09 14.71
C PHE A 148 1.58 -6.58 16.12
N THR A 149 0.67 -5.77 16.64
CA THR A 149 0.65 -5.35 18.05
C THR A 149 -0.13 -6.39 18.85
N LYS A 150 0.43 -6.87 19.95
CA LYS A 150 -0.25 -7.72 20.93
C LYS A 150 -0.39 -6.97 22.25
N ARG A 151 -1.59 -6.98 22.82
CA ARG A 151 -1.84 -6.47 24.18
C ARG A 151 -1.52 -7.53 25.22
N LEU A 152 -0.84 -7.13 26.29
CA LEU A 152 -0.40 -7.99 27.40
C LEU A 152 -1.40 -7.99 28.58
N THR A 153 -2.28 -7.00 28.64
CA THR A 153 -3.28 -6.86 29.71
C THR A 153 -4.63 -7.44 29.29
N SER A 154 -5.51 -7.68 30.27
CA SER A 154 -6.90 -8.13 30.05
C SER A 154 -7.86 -6.99 29.66
N ASN A 155 -7.40 -5.74 29.67
CA ASN A 155 -8.23 -4.60 29.30
C ASN A 155 -8.56 -4.66 27.80
N THR A 156 -9.84 -4.55 27.45
CA THR A 156 -10.34 -4.65 26.08
C THR A 156 -10.64 -3.30 25.42
N ALA A 157 -10.48 -2.18 26.14
CA ALA A 157 -10.70 -0.83 25.60
C ALA A 157 -9.84 -0.59 24.36
N LEU A 158 -10.42 -0.08 23.28
CA LEU A 158 -9.67 0.18 22.05
C LEU A 158 -8.55 1.21 22.28
N GLU A 159 -8.92 2.33 22.89
CA GLU A 159 -7.99 3.38 23.32
C GLU A 159 -7.50 3.07 24.74
N LEU A 160 -6.29 2.52 24.82
CA LEU A 160 -5.57 2.33 26.07
C LEU A 160 -4.13 2.79 25.85
N ILE A 161 -3.80 3.95 26.38
CA ILE A 161 -2.47 4.54 26.27
C ILE A 161 -1.50 3.74 27.13
N GLY A 162 -0.41 3.27 26.52
CA GLY A 162 0.59 2.44 27.20
C GLY A 162 1.82 2.18 26.35
N GLY A 163 2.89 1.74 27.01
CA GLY A 163 4.17 1.42 26.39
C GLY A 163 4.40 -0.10 26.35
N ARG A 164 5.65 -0.51 26.65
CA ARG A 164 6.08 -1.92 26.68
C ARG A 164 5.47 -2.73 27.83
N ASP A 165 4.92 -2.05 28.82
CA ASP A 165 4.18 -2.62 29.95
C ASP A 165 2.78 -3.10 29.55
N VAL A 166 2.18 -2.50 28.53
CA VAL A 166 0.82 -2.83 28.05
C VAL A 166 0.83 -3.60 26.73
N TYR A 167 1.83 -3.34 25.88
CA TYR A 167 1.88 -3.86 24.52
C TYR A 167 3.24 -4.44 24.14
N THR A 168 3.22 -5.35 23.18
CA THR A 168 4.43 -5.90 22.56
C THR A 168 4.22 -6.10 21.06
N ALA A 169 5.30 -6.07 20.27
CA ALA A 169 5.26 -6.41 18.85
C ALA A 169 5.52 -7.91 18.63
N MET A 170 4.73 -8.54 17.77
CA MET A 170 4.79 -9.97 17.48
C MET A 170 4.70 -10.26 15.97
N CYS A 171 5.39 -11.32 15.53
CA CYS A 171 5.11 -11.96 14.24
C CYS A 171 3.80 -12.78 14.33
N ARG A 172 3.27 -13.23 13.18
CA ARG A 172 2.01 -13.99 13.12
C ARG A 172 2.00 -15.19 14.05
N GLN A 173 3.04 -16.02 13.96
CA GLN A 173 3.15 -17.25 14.73
C GLN A 173 3.13 -16.94 16.24
N CYS A 174 4.02 -16.05 16.70
CA CYS A 174 4.10 -15.67 18.12
C CYS A 174 2.82 -15.00 18.62
N TYR A 175 2.13 -14.22 17.78
CA TYR A 175 0.85 -13.59 18.15
C TYR A 175 -0.22 -14.65 18.50
N PHE A 176 -0.34 -15.71 17.70
CA PHE A 176 -1.31 -16.78 17.93
C PHE A 176 -0.85 -17.74 19.04
N ASP A 177 0.42 -18.12 19.06
CA ASP A 177 1.02 -18.97 20.09
C ASP A 177 0.82 -18.39 21.50
N ALA A 178 1.07 -17.08 21.66
CA ALA A 178 0.82 -16.37 22.92
C ALA A 178 -0.65 -16.38 23.33
N SER A 179 -1.58 -16.51 22.38
CA SER A 179 -3.01 -16.58 22.65
C SER A 179 -3.46 -17.98 23.09
N GLN A 180 -2.66 -19.01 22.80
CA GLN A 180 -2.95 -20.41 23.13
C GLN A 180 -2.15 -20.94 24.33
N GLY A 181 -1.27 -20.12 24.92
CA GLY A 181 -0.45 -20.52 26.07
C GLY A 181 0.71 -21.47 25.74
N PHE A 182 1.05 -21.63 24.46
CA PHE A 182 2.12 -22.51 24.01
C PHE A 182 3.27 -21.69 23.39
N MET A 183 4.51 -21.89 23.85
CA MET A 183 5.69 -21.51 23.08
C MET A 183 6.18 -22.74 22.32
N ARG A 184 5.87 -22.85 21.02
CA ARG A 184 6.39 -23.94 20.18
C ARG A 184 7.76 -23.56 19.60
N PRO A 185 8.69 -24.52 19.44
CA PRO A 185 9.88 -24.32 18.64
C PRO A 185 9.48 -23.95 17.20
N HIS A 186 10.18 -23.00 16.59
CA HIS A 186 9.78 -22.39 15.32
C HIS A 186 9.71 -23.41 14.18
N SER A 187 8.53 -23.50 13.55
CA SER A 187 8.41 -24.20 12.27
C SER A 187 8.97 -23.30 11.16
N PRO A 188 9.69 -23.86 10.17
CA PRO A 188 10.31 -23.11 9.08
C PRO A 188 9.32 -22.58 8.03
N SER A 189 8.02 -22.85 8.19
CA SER A 189 6.98 -22.60 7.19
C SER A 189 5.97 -21.57 7.73
N ARG A 190 6.42 -20.32 7.91
CA ARG A 190 5.51 -19.23 8.29
C ARG A 190 4.67 -18.80 7.10
N GLY A 191 3.35 -18.86 7.26
CA GLY A 191 2.44 -18.24 6.32
C GLY A 191 2.45 -16.72 6.49
N ARG A 192 2.05 -16.02 5.43
CA ARG A 192 2.04 -14.55 5.39
C ARG A 192 1.09 -14.04 4.32
N ILE A 193 0.66 -12.80 4.48
CA ILE A 193 -0.09 -12.03 3.49
C ILE A 193 0.79 -10.88 3.01
N GLU A 194 0.89 -10.73 1.69
CA GLU A 194 1.51 -9.61 1.02
C GLU A 194 0.46 -8.88 0.18
N VAL A 195 0.23 -7.60 0.43
CA VAL A 195 -0.75 -6.79 -0.29
C VAL A 195 -0.05 -5.81 -1.21
N ILE A 196 -0.45 -5.81 -2.47
CA ILE A 196 0.01 -4.91 -3.54
C ILE A 196 -1.17 -4.03 -3.93
N LEU A 197 -1.14 -2.80 -3.44
CA LEU A 197 -2.12 -1.76 -3.70
C LEU A 197 -1.69 -0.86 -4.86
N GLY A 198 -2.60 -0.04 -5.36
CA GLY A 198 -2.31 1.03 -6.32
C GLY A 198 -3.39 1.21 -7.36
N PRO A 199 -3.33 2.31 -8.15
CA PRO A 199 -4.33 2.59 -9.15
C PRO A 199 -4.29 1.56 -10.30
N MET A 200 -5.32 1.56 -11.12
CA MET A 200 -5.29 0.90 -12.43
C MET A 200 -4.03 1.33 -13.21
N PHE A 201 -3.47 0.40 -14.00
CA PHE A 201 -2.26 0.59 -14.80
C PHE A 201 -0.95 0.75 -14.02
N SER A 202 -0.93 0.53 -12.70
CA SER A 202 0.30 0.59 -11.88
C SER A 202 1.12 -0.72 -11.87
N GLY A 203 0.75 -1.72 -12.68
CA GLY A 203 1.45 -3.00 -12.75
C GLY A 203 1.25 -3.95 -11.56
N LYS A 204 0.13 -3.85 -10.83
CA LYS A 204 -0.15 -4.71 -9.65
C LYS A 204 -0.08 -6.20 -9.97
N THR A 205 -0.82 -6.63 -11.01
CA THR A 205 -0.81 -8.02 -11.49
C THR A 205 0.59 -8.46 -11.89
N THR A 206 1.34 -7.61 -12.59
CA THR A 206 2.73 -7.89 -12.98
C THR A 206 3.64 -8.09 -11.76
N GLU A 207 3.56 -7.23 -10.74
CA GLU A 207 4.34 -7.37 -9.51
C GLU A 207 3.93 -8.61 -8.70
N MET A 208 2.62 -8.91 -8.62
CA MET A 208 2.10 -10.11 -7.98
C MET A 208 2.67 -11.37 -8.65
N LEU A 209 2.59 -11.43 -9.99
CA LEU A 209 3.09 -12.56 -10.76
C LEU A 209 4.61 -12.68 -10.74
N ARG A 210 5.34 -11.56 -10.68
CA ARG A 210 6.78 -11.58 -10.46
C ARG A 210 7.14 -12.26 -9.14
N ARG A 211 6.40 -11.98 -8.05
CA ARG A 211 6.60 -12.63 -6.74
C ARG A 211 6.16 -14.09 -6.75
N TYR A 212 5.03 -14.40 -7.39
CA TYR A 212 4.57 -15.76 -7.65
C TYR A 212 5.63 -16.59 -8.38
N ASN A 213 6.16 -16.07 -9.50
CA ASN A 213 7.14 -16.76 -10.34
C ASN A 213 8.42 -17.06 -9.58
N ARG A 214 8.88 -16.16 -8.69
CA ARG A 214 10.02 -16.42 -7.81
C ARG A 214 9.78 -17.64 -6.91
N HIS A 215 8.56 -17.87 -6.46
CA HIS A 215 8.22 -19.05 -5.66
C HIS A 215 8.05 -20.32 -6.51
N ALA A 216 7.44 -20.22 -7.69
CA ALA A 216 7.35 -21.33 -8.63
C ALA A 216 8.72 -21.82 -9.08
N LEU A 217 9.65 -20.90 -9.38
CA LEU A 217 11.07 -21.22 -9.68
C LEU A 217 11.80 -21.91 -8.53
N ALA A 218 11.34 -21.70 -7.29
CA ALA A 218 11.86 -22.39 -6.11
C ALA A 218 11.16 -23.76 -5.87
N GLY A 219 10.41 -24.27 -6.85
CA GLY A 219 9.73 -25.57 -6.78
C GLY A 219 8.52 -25.61 -5.86
N ARG A 220 7.91 -24.46 -5.53
CA ARG A 220 6.71 -24.41 -4.68
C ARG A 220 5.46 -24.57 -5.52
N GLU A 221 4.50 -25.35 -5.04
CA GLU A 221 3.16 -25.39 -5.60
C GLU A 221 2.49 -24.03 -5.48
N CYS A 222 2.10 -23.45 -6.61
CA CYS A 222 1.53 -22.10 -6.67
C CYS A 222 0.21 -22.11 -7.45
N ARG A 223 -0.74 -21.27 -7.04
CA ARG A 223 -2.03 -21.08 -7.71
C ARG A 223 -2.35 -19.60 -7.86
N VAL A 224 -2.89 -19.22 -9.01
CA VAL A 224 -3.44 -17.87 -9.24
C VAL A 224 -4.97 -17.93 -9.19
N ILE A 225 -5.60 -16.95 -8.56
CA ILE A 225 -7.05 -16.78 -8.47
C ILE A 225 -7.41 -15.48 -9.17
N LYS A 226 -8.44 -15.53 -10.02
CA LYS A 226 -9.01 -14.38 -10.72
C LYS A 226 -10.49 -14.25 -10.39
N TYR A 227 -10.95 -13.02 -10.26
CA TYR A 227 -12.38 -12.74 -10.07
C TYR A 227 -13.20 -13.07 -11.33
N ARG A 228 -14.31 -13.79 -11.17
CA ARG A 228 -15.16 -14.25 -12.27
C ARG A 228 -15.73 -13.12 -13.12
N GLY A 229 -16.06 -11.97 -12.51
CA GLY A 229 -16.54 -10.81 -13.26
C GLY A 229 -15.49 -10.22 -14.20
N ASP A 230 -14.19 -10.47 -13.97
CA ASP A 230 -13.12 -9.87 -14.78
C ASP A 230 -12.88 -10.59 -16.10
N THR A 231 -13.59 -10.12 -17.14
CA THR A 231 -13.56 -10.67 -18.50
C THR A 231 -12.59 -9.97 -19.45
N ARG A 232 -11.74 -9.03 -18.98
CA ARG A 232 -10.91 -8.16 -19.86
C ARG A 232 -9.86 -8.87 -20.70
N TYR A 233 -9.37 -10.03 -20.25
CA TYR A 233 -8.14 -10.64 -20.77
C TYR A 233 -8.27 -12.17 -20.95
N ASP A 234 -9.43 -12.67 -21.38
CA ASP A 234 -9.82 -14.10 -21.49
C ASP A 234 -10.56 -14.63 -20.25
N ALA A 235 -11.62 -15.40 -20.52
CA ALA A 235 -12.57 -15.95 -19.56
C ALA A 235 -12.07 -17.23 -18.89
N ASN A 236 -10.95 -17.83 -19.33
CA ASN A 236 -10.45 -19.10 -18.80
C ASN A 236 -8.95 -19.11 -18.48
N LYS A 237 -8.21 -18.00 -18.71
CA LYS A 237 -6.76 -17.92 -18.45
C LYS A 237 -6.39 -16.58 -17.83
N VAL A 238 -5.35 -16.60 -16.99
CA VAL A 238 -4.71 -15.36 -16.53
C VAL A 238 -3.76 -14.93 -17.64
N VAL A 239 -4.25 -14.06 -18.53
CA VAL A 239 -3.40 -13.37 -19.50
C VAL A 239 -3.02 -12.03 -18.91
N THR A 240 -1.74 -11.84 -18.63
CA THR A 240 -1.20 -10.53 -18.23
C THR A 240 -1.14 -9.56 -19.41
N HIS A 241 -0.94 -8.28 -19.13
CA HIS A 241 -0.54 -7.29 -20.13
C HIS A 241 0.74 -7.70 -20.89
N ASP A 242 1.58 -8.57 -20.30
CA ASP A 242 2.80 -9.11 -20.88
C ASP A 242 2.60 -10.49 -21.57
N GLN A 243 1.35 -10.89 -21.84
CA GLN A 243 0.96 -12.12 -22.56
C GLN A 243 1.44 -13.45 -21.96
N LEU A 244 1.97 -13.47 -20.73
CA LEU A 244 2.25 -14.71 -20.01
C LEU A 244 0.92 -15.35 -19.56
N MET A 245 0.74 -16.64 -19.89
CA MET A 245 -0.41 -17.44 -19.46
C MET A 245 -0.07 -18.21 -18.19
N HIS A 246 -0.87 -18.05 -17.14
CA HIS A 246 -0.79 -18.86 -15.92
C HIS A 246 -2.07 -19.70 -15.75
N ASP A 247 -1.91 -20.95 -15.30
CA ASP A 247 -3.03 -21.82 -14.90
C ASP A 247 -3.67 -21.26 -13.61
N GLY A 248 -4.72 -20.45 -13.80
CA GLY A 248 -5.49 -19.83 -12.73
C GLY A 248 -6.86 -20.45 -12.54
N VAL A 249 -7.43 -20.25 -11.35
CA VAL A 249 -8.82 -20.59 -11.03
C VAL A 249 -9.65 -19.33 -11.02
N ILE A 250 -10.87 -19.44 -11.54
CA ILE A 250 -11.83 -18.32 -11.58
C ILE A 250 -12.89 -18.55 -10.52
N ALA A 251 -13.06 -17.57 -9.63
CA ALA A 251 -13.99 -17.64 -8.51
C ALA A 251 -14.74 -16.31 -8.32
N THR A 252 -15.92 -16.38 -7.72
CA THR A 252 -16.64 -15.19 -7.23
C THR A 252 -16.34 -14.99 -5.74
N HIS A 253 -16.31 -16.09 -4.98
CA HIS A 253 -15.87 -16.13 -3.59
C HIS A 253 -14.66 -17.07 -3.47
N ILE A 254 -13.72 -16.72 -2.60
CA ILE A 254 -12.54 -17.57 -2.32
C ILE A 254 -12.97 -18.79 -1.52
N ALA A 255 -13.98 -18.66 -0.67
CA ALA A 255 -14.58 -19.75 0.10
C ALA A 255 -14.99 -20.94 -0.77
N ASP A 256 -15.52 -20.68 -1.98
CA ASP A 256 -15.99 -21.73 -2.91
C ASP A 256 -14.87 -22.67 -3.37
N ILE A 257 -13.62 -22.18 -3.37
CA ILE A 257 -12.43 -22.91 -3.82
C ILE A 257 -11.44 -23.17 -2.69
N PHE A 258 -11.80 -22.86 -1.43
CA PHE A 258 -10.88 -22.83 -0.30
C PHE A 258 -10.16 -24.17 -0.09
N ASP A 259 -10.88 -25.28 -0.17
CA ASP A 259 -10.31 -26.63 0.03
C ASP A 259 -9.30 -26.99 -1.08
N GLU A 260 -9.55 -26.57 -2.32
CA GLU A 260 -8.60 -26.74 -3.42
C GLU A 260 -7.30 -25.95 -3.15
N LEU A 261 -7.41 -24.75 -2.59
CA LEU A 261 -6.26 -23.90 -2.27
C LEU A 261 -5.35 -24.51 -1.19
N LEU A 262 -5.84 -25.47 -0.41
CA LEU A 262 -5.04 -26.18 0.58
C LEU A 262 -3.94 -27.05 -0.04
N ALA A 263 -4.03 -27.41 -1.32
CA ALA A 263 -2.97 -28.14 -2.02
C ALA A 263 -1.74 -27.26 -2.33
N TYR A 264 -1.90 -25.94 -2.40
CA TYR A 264 -0.86 -25.02 -2.87
C TYR A 264 -0.11 -24.36 -1.71
N LYS A 265 1.17 -24.04 -1.90
CA LYS A 265 1.96 -23.29 -0.91
C LYS A 265 1.81 -21.79 -1.08
N VAL A 266 1.67 -21.33 -2.32
CA VAL A 266 1.56 -19.91 -2.68
C VAL A 266 0.26 -19.68 -3.43
N ILE A 267 -0.50 -18.68 -2.99
CA ILE A 267 -1.80 -18.33 -3.53
C ILE A 267 -1.74 -16.86 -3.92
N ALA A 268 -1.78 -16.58 -5.22
CA ALA A 268 -1.81 -15.23 -5.77
C ALA A 268 -3.25 -14.87 -6.14
N ILE A 269 -3.76 -13.77 -5.62
CA ILE A 269 -5.15 -13.33 -5.82
C ILE A 269 -5.11 -12.00 -6.56
N ASP A 270 -5.57 -12.01 -7.80
CA ASP A 270 -5.72 -10.79 -8.58
C ASP A 270 -7.08 -10.15 -8.34
N GLU A 271 -7.14 -8.82 -8.49
CA GLU A 271 -8.36 -8.02 -8.31
C GLU A 271 -9.06 -8.28 -6.96
N GLY A 272 -8.26 -8.37 -5.89
CA GLY A 272 -8.71 -8.70 -4.54
C GLY A 272 -9.87 -7.84 -4.02
N GLN A 273 -10.04 -6.63 -4.54
CA GLN A 273 -11.14 -5.74 -4.17
C GLN A 273 -12.54 -6.24 -4.57
N PHE A 274 -12.68 -7.25 -5.43
CA PHE A 274 -13.98 -7.79 -5.81
C PHE A 274 -14.43 -9.00 -4.96
N PHE A 275 -13.53 -9.58 -4.17
CA PHE A 275 -13.85 -10.71 -3.29
C PHE A 275 -14.32 -10.23 -1.92
N GLN A 276 -15.60 -10.45 -1.59
CA GLN A 276 -16.19 -9.99 -0.32
C GLN A 276 -15.62 -10.71 0.92
N ASP A 277 -15.10 -11.92 0.72
CA ASP A 277 -14.53 -12.81 1.73
C ASP A 277 -12.99 -12.76 1.76
N ILE A 278 -12.38 -11.76 1.10
CA ILE A 278 -10.93 -11.65 0.92
C ILE A 278 -10.16 -11.66 2.24
N ALA A 279 -10.56 -10.83 3.21
CA ALA A 279 -9.83 -10.66 4.46
C ALA A 279 -9.84 -11.95 5.30
N GLU A 280 -11.03 -12.55 5.47
CA GLU A 280 -11.21 -13.79 6.24
C GLU A 280 -10.45 -14.95 5.60
N CYS A 281 -10.62 -15.17 4.30
CA CYS A 281 -9.97 -16.28 3.61
C CYS A 281 -8.45 -16.14 3.60
N CYS A 282 -7.92 -14.95 3.32
CA CYS A 282 -6.48 -14.70 3.33
C CYS A 282 -5.87 -14.93 4.71
N GLU A 283 -6.55 -14.49 5.77
CA GLU A 283 -6.10 -14.73 7.14
C GLU A 283 -6.06 -16.22 7.47
N ARG A 284 -7.14 -16.95 7.18
CA ARG A 284 -7.19 -18.41 7.42
C ARG A 284 -6.08 -19.13 6.68
N LEU A 285 -5.91 -18.85 5.39
CA LEU A 285 -4.83 -19.44 4.58
C LEU A 285 -3.44 -19.12 5.16
N ALA A 286 -3.17 -17.86 5.51
CA ALA A 286 -1.88 -17.48 6.10
C ALA A 286 -1.64 -18.15 7.45
N ASN A 287 -2.67 -18.30 8.28
CA ASN A 287 -2.57 -19.01 9.57
C ASN A 287 -2.33 -20.53 9.37
N MET A 288 -2.76 -21.09 8.25
CA MET A 288 -2.43 -22.46 7.82
C MET A 288 -1.05 -22.57 7.13
N GLY A 289 -0.23 -21.53 7.21
CA GLY A 289 1.14 -21.53 6.69
C GLY A 289 1.25 -21.18 5.20
N LYS A 290 0.18 -20.70 4.55
CA LYS A 290 0.20 -20.34 3.12
C LYS A 290 0.85 -18.97 2.91
N ILE A 291 1.46 -18.77 1.74
CA ILE A 291 1.92 -17.45 1.29
C ILE A 291 0.82 -16.89 0.39
N VAL A 292 0.13 -15.85 0.85
CA VAL A 292 -0.96 -15.22 0.12
C VAL A 292 -0.48 -13.88 -0.42
N ILE A 293 -0.55 -13.68 -1.73
CA ILE A 293 -0.14 -12.44 -2.39
C ILE A 293 -1.38 -11.86 -3.05
N VAL A 294 -1.81 -10.67 -2.63
CA VAL A 294 -3.05 -10.04 -3.10
C VAL A 294 -2.70 -8.78 -3.89
N ALA A 295 -3.13 -8.71 -5.15
CA ALA A 295 -3.14 -7.48 -5.92
C ALA A 295 -4.54 -6.87 -5.85
N ALA A 296 -4.64 -5.59 -5.47
CA ALA A 296 -5.93 -4.92 -5.34
C ALA A 296 -5.86 -3.42 -5.61
N LEU A 297 -6.97 -2.85 -6.06
CA LEU A 297 -7.20 -1.41 -5.99
C LEU A 297 -7.34 -0.98 -4.52
N ASP A 298 -6.82 0.19 -4.18
CA ASP A 298 -6.91 0.79 -2.86
C ASP A 298 -8.11 1.73 -2.67
N GLY A 299 -8.79 2.10 -3.76
CA GLY A 299 -10.04 2.83 -3.75
C GLY A 299 -10.73 2.76 -5.10
N ASP A 300 -12.03 3.01 -5.10
CA ASP A 300 -12.83 3.07 -6.31
C ASP A 300 -12.56 4.35 -7.12
N TYR A 301 -13.31 4.53 -8.21
CA TYR A 301 -13.17 5.69 -9.10
C TYR A 301 -13.43 7.04 -8.43
N SER A 302 -14.11 7.04 -7.28
CA SER A 302 -14.39 8.22 -6.44
C SER A 302 -13.45 8.32 -5.24
N ARG A 303 -12.42 7.46 -5.19
CA ARG A 303 -11.48 7.29 -4.07
C ARG A 303 -12.18 6.88 -2.78
N LYS A 304 -13.30 6.16 -2.88
CA LYS A 304 -13.96 5.52 -1.74
C LYS A 304 -13.53 4.07 -1.61
N GLU A 305 -13.70 3.52 -0.42
CA GLU A 305 -13.41 2.11 -0.18
C GLU A 305 -14.39 1.19 -0.95
N PHE A 306 -13.88 0.02 -1.36
CA PHE A 306 -14.70 -1.05 -1.95
C PHE A 306 -15.54 -1.76 -0.88
N ALA A 307 -16.72 -2.25 -1.25
CA ALA A 307 -17.61 -3.00 -0.34
C ALA A 307 -16.95 -4.23 0.29
N SER A 308 -15.99 -4.86 -0.40
CA SER A 308 -15.18 -5.99 0.09
C SER A 308 -14.31 -5.67 1.29
N LYS A 309 -14.10 -4.38 1.59
CA LYS A 309 -13.16 -3.89 2.60
C LYS A 309 -11.76 -4.48 2.43
N VAL A 310 -11.29 -4.55 1.19
CA VAL A 310 -9.96 -5.12 0.88
C VAL A 310 -8.82 -4.50 1.68
N LEU A 311 -8.96 -3.24 2.11
CA LEU A 311 -7.97 -2.58 2.97
C LEU A 311 -7.87 -3.21 4.37
N ASP A 312 -8.88 -3.98 4.83
CA ASP A 312 -8.81 -4.77 6.07
C ASP A 312 -7.72 -5.86 6.02
N LEU A 313 -7.14 -6.14 4.84
CA LEU A 313 -5.92 -6.94 4.75
C LEU A 313 -4.69 -6.24 5.32
N CYS A 314 -4.63 -4.90 5.33
CA CYS A 314 -3.46 -4.14 5.81
C CYS A 314 -3.04 -4.52 7.24
N PRO A 315 -3.93 -4.51 8.26
CA PRO A 315 -3.58 -4.92 9.62
C PRO A 315 -3.31 -6.43 9.74
N LEU A 316 -3.80 -7.24 8.79
CA LEU A 316 -3.59 -8.68 8.74
C LEU A 316 -2.29 -9.07 8.02
N ALA A 317 -1.67 -8.16 7.26
CA ALA A 317 -0.57 -8.46 6.36
C ALA A 317 0.82 -8.20 6.93
N GLU A 318 1.77 -9.03 6.56
CA GLU A 318 3.19 -8.86 6.87
C GLU A 318 3.85 -7.80 5.98
N LYS A 319 3.27 -7.54 4.81
CA LYS A 319 3.78 -6.54 3.87
C LYS A 319 2.64 -5.87 3.11
N VAL A 320 2.71 -4.55 3.03
CA VAL A 320 1.83 -3.73 2.18
C VAL A 320 2.69 -2.79 1.36
N CYS A 321 2.41 -2.67 0.07
CA CYS A 321 3.03 -1.67 -0.79
C CYS A 321 2.00 -1.08 -1.76
N LYS A 322 2.05 0.25 -1.96
CA LYS A 322 1.26 0.94 -3.00
C LYS A 322 2.15 1.23 -4.20
N LEU A 323 1.79 0.69 -5.36
CA LEU A 323 2.43 0.98 -6.64
C LEU A 323 1.88 2.28 -7.23
N ARG A 324 2.66 2.88 -8.13
CA ARG A 324 2.27 4.07 -8.90
C ARG A 324 2.24 3.74 -10.39
N ALA A 325 1.34 4.40 -11.09
CA ALA A 325 1.26 4.37 -12.55
C ALA A 325 1.92 5.64 -13.12
N VAL A 326 1.83 5.82 -14.44
CA VAL A 326 2.20 7.07 -15.12
C VAL A 326 0.92 7.88 -15.38
N CYS A 327 0.92 9.16 -15.03
CA CYS A 327 -0.20 10.04 -15.26
C CYS A 327 -0.41 10.26 -16.75
N THR A 328 -1.59 9.94 -17.25
CA THR A 328 -1.91 10.05 -18.69
C THR A 328 -2.03 11.50 -19.16
N GLU A 329 -2.14 12.46 -18.23
CA GLU A 329 -2.28 13.89 -18.52
C GLU A 329 -0.92 14.61 -18.56
N CYS A 330 -0.13 14.48 -17.49
CA CYS A 330 1.14 15.23 -17.35
C CYS A 330 2.41 14.37 -17.44
N GLY A 331 2.31 13.03 -17.36
CA GLY A 331 3.47 12.12 -17.36
C GLY A 331 4.15 11.91 -16.01
N SER A 332 3.75 12.63 -14.96
CA SER A 332 4.25 12.40 -13.59
C SER A 332 3.71 11.10 -12.98
N ASP A 333 4.24 10.69 -11.84
CA ASP A 333 3.68 9.61 -11.02
C ASP A 333 2.18 9.77 -10.77
N ALA A 334 1.41 8.73 -11.05
CA ALA A 334 -0.02 8.65 -10.81
C ALA A 334 -0.35 7.69 -9.66
N SER A 335 -1.13 8.18 -8.69
CA SER A 335 -1.55 7.42 -7.52
C SER A 335 -3.06 7.15 -7.48
N PHE A 336 -3.80 7.67 -8.46
CA PHE A 336 -5.26 7.63 -8.48
C PHE A 336 -5.81 7.11 -9.79
N SER A 337 -6.90 6.36 -9.72
CA SER A 337 -7.70 5.97 -10.87
C SER A 337 -8.88 6.91 -11.01
N ARG A 338 -9.05 7.46 -12.20
CA ARG A 338 -10.18 8.32 -12.54
C ARG A 338 -10.98 7.71 -13.67
N ARG A 339 -12.30 7.58 -13.47
CA ARG A 339 -13.22 7.13 -14.51
C ARG A 339 -13.54 8.28 -15.48
N THR A 340 -13.59 7.97 -16.76
CA THR A 340 -13.91 8.93 -17.84
C THR A 340 -15.35 8.83 -18.33
N THR A 341 -16.08 7.77 -17.98
CA THR A 341 -17.48 7.54 -18.38
C THR A 341 -18.48 8.06 -17.35
N ALA A 342 -19.70 8.41 -17.78
CA ALA A 342 -20.79 8.89 -16.91
C ALA A 342 -21.42 7.83 -15.99
N HIS A 343 -21.08 6.55 -16.15
CA HIS A 343 -21.65 5.46 -15.34
C HIS A 343 -21.21 5.54 -13.87
N LYS A 344 -22.17 5.32 -12.95
CA LYS A 344 -21.99 5.46 -11.50
C LYS A 344 -21.80 4.14 -10.74
N ASN A 345 -21.87 2.98 -11.40
CA ASN A 345 -21.71 1.69 -10.73
C ASN A 345 -20.28 1.53 -10.19
N GLN A 346 -20.09 1.02 -8.97
CA GLN A 346 -18.74 0.86 -8.40
C GLN A 346 -17.93 -0.18 -9.18
N GLU A 347 -18.59 -1.29 -9.53
CA GLU A 347 -18.04 -2.36 -10.38
C GLU A 347 -18.28 -2.04 -11.85
N ILE A 348 -17.29 -1.41 -12.49
CA ILE A 348 -17.23 -1.32 -13.95
C ILE A 348 -15.86 -1.80 -14.35
N ILE A 349 -15.86 -2.94 -15.03
CA ILE A 349 -14.65 -3.60 -15.50
C ILE A 349 -14.35 -3.01 -16.87
N GLY A 350 -13.25 -2.27 -16.95
CA GLY A 350 -12.81 -1.57 -18.15
C GLY A 350 -11.30 -1.37 -18.15
N GLY A 351 -10.73 -1.10 -19.32
CA GLY A 351 -9.35 -0.74 -19.53
C GLY A 351 -9.18 0.78 -19.71
N ILE A 352 -8.26 1.14 -20.60
CA ILE A 352 -7.85 2.52 -20.89
C ILE A 352 -8.97 3.38 -21.49
N GLU A 353 -9.99 2.74 -22.07
CA GLU A 353 -11.17 3.41 -22.60
C GLU A 353 -12.10 3.94 -21.50
N THR A 354 -12.07 3.33 -20.32
CA THR A 354 -12.98 3.65 -19.20
C THR A 354 -12.27 4.41 -18.06
N TYR A 355 -10.96 4.18 -17.90
CA TYR A 355 -10.19 4.70 -16.78
C TYR A 355 -8.87 5.33 -17.22
N ARG A 356 -8.44 6.32 -16.45
CA ARG A 356 -7.14 6.98 -16.57
C ARG A 356 -6.42 6.99 -15.23
N ALA A 357 -5.11 6.75 -15.27
CA ALA A 357 -4.24 6.97 -14.13
C ALA A 357 -3.87 8.46 -14.02
N MET A 358 -4.08 9.06 -12.85
CA MET A 358 -3.88 10.49 -12.62
C MET A 358 -3.00 10.77 -11.39
N CYS A 359 -2.19 11.81 -11.47
CA CYS A 359 -1.58 12.45 -10.31
C CYS A 359 -2.61 13.35 -9.60
N ARG A 360 -2.33 13.81 -8.37
CA ARG A 360 -3.26 14.66 -7.59
C ARG A 360 -3.67 15.90 -8.37
N ALA A 361 -2.70 16.69 -8.82
CA ALA A 361 -2.96 17.94 -9.54
C ALA A 361 -3.90 17.75 -10.74
N CYS A 362 -3.70 16.69 -11.55
CA CYS A 362 -4.57 16.40 -12.69
C CYS A 362 -5.91 15.76 -12.29
N TYR A 363 -5.97 15.10 -11.13
CA TYR A 363 -7.22 14.54 -10.59
C TYR A 363 -8.13 15.66 -10.06
N THR A 364 -7.58 16.66 -9.38
CA THR A 364 -8.31 17.75 -8.72
C THR A 364 -8.59 18.96 -9.62
N ASP A 365 -7.92 19.07 -10.77
CA ASP A 365 -8.15 20.18 -11.71
C ASP A 365 -9.55 20.09 -12.34
N VAL A 366 -10.43 20.99 -11.87
CA VAL A 366 -11.86 21.07 -12.25
C VAL A 366 -12.04 21.60 -13.67
N HIS A 367 -11.12 22.44 -14.17
CA HIS A 367 -11.25 23.10 -15.47
C HIS A 367 -10.85 22.18 -16.65
N LYS A 368 -10.10 21.11 -16.39
CA LYS A 368 -9.84 20.06 -17.38
C LYS A 368 -10.93 18.98 -17.44
N LEU A 369 -11.94 19.04 -16.56
CA LEU A 369 -13.02 18.05 -16.49
C LEU A 369 -14.04 18.19 -17.62
N GLU A 370 -14.23 19.40 -18.15
CA GLU A 370 -15.31 19.71 -19.11
C GLU A 370 -14.86 19.65 -20.59
N ASN A 371 -13.55 19.68 -20.86
CA ASN A 371 -12.99 19.72 -22.21
C ASN A 371 -12.42 18.37 -22.70
N SER A 372 -12.78 17.24 -22.09
CA SER A 372 -12.18 15.92 -22.37
C SER A 372 -12.60 15.25 -23.69
N HIS A 373 -12.97 16.02 -24.72
CA HIS A 373 -13.27 15.48 -26.06
C HIS A 373 -12.22 15.82 -27.13
N ASN A 374 -11.12 16.50 -26.79
CA ASN A 374 -10.11 16.89 -27.78
C ASN A 374 -8.67 16.91 -27.24
N TYR A 375 -8.23 15.82 -26.60
CA TYR A 375 -6.79 15.65 -26.35
C TYR A 375 -6.19 14.67 -27.36
N PRO A 376 -5.07 15.01 -28.01
CA PRO A 376 -4.37 14.09 -28.88
C PRO A 376 -3.91 12.91 -28.03
N THR A 377 -4.24 11.70 -28.47
CA THR A 377 -3.59 10.49 -28.01
C THR A 377 -2.09 10.73 -28.15
N ARG A 378 -1.37 10.88 -27.02
CA ARG A 378 0.07 10.72 -27.08
C ARG A 378 0.29 9.34 -27.67
N SER A 379 1.00 9.30 -28.80
CA SER A 379 1.42 8.09 -29.49
C SER A 379 1.73 7.01 -28.46
N PRO A 380 1.27 5.76 -28.65
CA PRO A 380 1.79 4.66 -27.84
C PRO A 380 3.32 4.78 -27.83
N LEU A 381 3.91 4.51 -26.66
CA LEU A 381 5.35 4.41 -26.48
C LEU A 381 5.92 3.77 -27.74
N ARG A 382 6.78 4.49 -28.48
CA ARG A 382 7.45 3.92 -29.65
C ARG A 382 8.01 2.58 -29.21
N ASP A 383 7.62 1.52 -29.90
CA ASP A 383 8.13 0.18 -29.68
C ASP A 383 9.67 0.27 -29.63
N PHE A 384 10.23 0.13 -28.44
CA PHE A 384 11.69 0.05 -28.25
C PHE A 384 12.28 -1.25 -28.82
N ASN A 385 11.48 -2.03 -29.57
CA ASN A 385 11.83 -3.30 -30.19
C ASN A 385 11.85 -3.27 -31.73
N THR A 386 12.15 -2.12 -32.34
CA THR A 386 12.52 -2.07 -33.77
C THR A 386 13.75 -1.22 -34.02
N THR A 387 14.91 -1.65 -33.52
CA THR A 387 16.15 -1.35 -34.25
C THR A 387 16.13 -2.17 -35.54
N ALA A 388 15.59 -1.56 -36.60
CA ALA A 388 15.93 -1.95 -37.95
C ALA A 388 17.45 -1.86 -38.09
N VAL A 389 18.11 -3.01 -38.17
CA VAL A 389 19.48 -3.09 -38.65
C VAL A 389 19.46 -2.65 -40.10
N SER A 390 19.72 -1.37 -40.34
CA SER A 390 20.05 -0.87 -41.66
C SER A 390 21.34 -1.55 -42.08
N LYS A 391 21.23 -2.47 -43.04
CA LYS A 391 22.35 -2.97 -43.83
C LYS A 391 22.94 -1.80 -44.60
N GLU A 392 23.90 -1.10 -44.03
CA GLU A 392 24.91 -0.33 -44.75
C GLU A 392 25.98 0.18 -43.77
N GLY A 393 27.23 -0.25 -43.99
CA GLY A 393 28.41 0.42 -43.44
C GLY A 393 29.01 -0.19 -42.17
N LEU A 394 29.74 -1.31 -42.31
CA LEU A 394 30.97 -1.57 -41.54
C LEU A 394 31.79 -2.66 -42.24
N THR A 395 32.52 -2.24 -43.28
CA THR A 395 33.64 -2.99 -43.84
C THR A 395 34.79 -2.98 -42.84
N ALA A 396 34.84 -3.99 -41.98
CA ALA A 396 36.01 -4.27 -41.15
C ALA A 396 37.10 -4.93 -42.01
N THR A 397 38.14 -4.16 -42.35
CA THR A 397 39.37 -4.66 -42.96
C THR A 397 40.10 -5.58 -41.99
N LYS A 398 40.13 -6.87 -42.35
CA LYS A 398 40.95 -7.91 -41.72
C LYS A 398 42.43 -7.63 -42.05
N LYS A 399 43.19 -7.07 -41.11
CA LYS A 399 44.66 -7.16 -41.13
C LYS A 399 45.11 -8.19 -40.10
N ILE A 400 45.38 -9.39 -40.62
CA ILE A 400 46.15 -10.45 -40.00
C ILE A 400 47.55 -9.91 -39.75
N ARG A 401 48.05 -10.04 -38.52
CA ARG A 401 49.47 -9.89 -38.19
C ARG A 401 49.90 -11.18 -37.50
N THR A 402 50.31 -12.14 -38.31
CA THR A 402 51.18 -13.25 -37.88
C THR A 402 52.62 -12.81 -38.10
N GLU A 403 53.38 -12.87 -37.00
CA GLU A 403 54.79 -13.25 -36.86
C GLU A 403 55.86 -12.54 -37.72
N LEU A 404 56.91 -12.04 -37.04
CA LEU A 404 58.27 -12.60 -37.14
C LEU A 404 59.23 -11.86 -36.19
N ASN A 405 59.94 -12.68 -35.40
CA ASN A 405 61.14 -12.43 -34.58
C ASN A 405 61.03 -11.61 -33.29
#